data_AF-A0A9D7I0A9-F1
#
_entry.id   AF-A0A9D7I0A9-F1
#
_cell.length_a   1.000
_cell.length_b   1.000
_cell.length_c   1.000
_cell.angle_alpha   90.00
_cell.angle_beta   90.00
_cell.angle_gamma   90.00
#
_symmetry.space_group_name_H-M   'P 1'
#
loop_
_entity.id
_entity.type
_entity.pdbx_description
1 polymer ?
#
loop_
_entity_poly.entity_id
_entity_poly.type
_entity_poly.pdbx_seq_one_letter_code
_entity_poly.pdbx_strand_id
1 'polypeptide(L)'
;MYPNPEENGYTTLNFKTQYAGNAQLHLLNAMGQQLFQKSITVNAGTSNIVPLELKTLSKGLLYHFMKNRLFFITASFLLLFAVVGNAQIKIGNNPTTIGASSLLELESTTKGIVFPRLTGAQMIAIPSPVAGMQIYNTDSSCVCQYNGTAWRSLCGGNTGSPYLDWHILGNSGTSAATNFIGTIDAIDFVTRTGNTERMRVMPRGVLYRSSKPFCKV
;
A
#
# COMPACT_ATOMS: atom_id res chain seq x y z
N MET A 1 30.39 14.90 62.81
CA MET A 1 30.57 16.35 62.52
C MET A 1 29.42 16.77 61.61
N TYR A 2 28.41 17.41 62.19
CA TYR A 2 27.32 18.04 61.45
C TYR A 2 27.79 19.40 60.94
N PRO A 3 27.61 19.77 59.66
CA PRO A 3 27.88 21.13 59.21
C PRO A 3 26.69 22.03 59.54
N ASN A 4 27.03 23.17 60.15
CA ASN A 4 26.19 24.32 60.45
C ASN A 4 25.54 24.89 59.16
N PRO A 5 24.20 25.07 59.09
CA PRO A 5 23.55 25.66 57.93
C PRO A 5 23.54 27.19 58.06
N GLU A 6 24.65 27.83 57.69
CA GLU A 6 24.64 29.28 57.41
C GLU A 6 24.23 29.52 55.95
N GLU A 7 23.58 30.66 55.72
CA GLU A 7 22.67 31.07 54.64
C GLU A 7 23.08 30.85 53.16
N ASN A 8 24.22 30.21 52.87
CA ASN A 8 24.67 29.88 51.52
C ASN A 8 25.09 28.40 51.45
N GLY A 9 24.13 27.50 51.20
CA GLY A 9 24.23 26.03 51.34
C GLY A 9 25.28 25.33 50.46
N TYR A 10 26.55 25.52 50.79
CA TYR A 10 27.71 24.93 50.15
C TYR A 10 28.50 24.08 51.16
N THR A 11 29.05 22.97 50.69
CA THR A 11 30.04 22.19 51.45
C THR A 11 31.42 22.48 50.88
N THR A 12 32.50 22.25 51.62
CA THR A 12 33.86 22.52 51.14
C THR A 12 34.67 21.22 51.04
N LEU A 13 35.41 21.07 49.95
CA LEU A 13 36.45 20.06 49.83
C LEU A 13 37.79 20.72 50.22
N ASN A 14 38.47 20.13 51.20
CA ASN A 14 39.77 20.60 51.66
C ASN A 14 40.86 19.56 51.36
N PHE A 15 41.93 19.97 50.70
CA PHE A 15 43.07 19.12 50.38
C PHE A 15 44.38 19.92 50.33
N LYS A 16 45.51 19.22 50.46
CA LYS A 16 46.86 19.79 50.29
C LYS A 16 47.52 19.18 49.07
N THR A 17 48.35 19.97 48.40
CA THR A 17 49.11 19.57 47.21
C THR A 17 50.52 20.17 47.27
N GLN A 18 51.48 19.50 46.64
CA GLN A 18 52.86 19.98 46.48
C GLN A 18 53.03 20.84 45.22
N TYR A 19 52.03 20.85 44.34
CA TYR A 19 52.03 21.58 43.08
C TYR A 19 51.06 22.76 43.13
N ALA A 20 51.45 23.87 42.49
CA ALA A 20 50.62 25.06 42.29
C ALA A 20 50.25 25.20 40.81
N GLY A 21 49.06 25.72 40.52
CA GLY A 21 48.61 25.97 39.15
C GLY A 21 47.11 25.78 38.93
N ASN A 22 46.69 25.78 37.67
CA ASN A 22 45.30 25.52 37.27
C ASN A 22 45.05 24.01 37.19
N ALA A 23 43.96 23.57 37.79
CA ALA A 23 43.52 22.18 37.80
C ALA A 23 42.02 22.08 37.52
N GLN A 24 41.54 20.85 37.30
CA GLN A 24 40.12 20.55 37.18
C GLN A 24 39.72 19.60 38.29
N LEU A 25 38.67 19.95 39.02
CA LEU A 25 38.01 19.04 39.96
C LEU A 25 36.91 18.29 39.20
N HIS A 26 37.03 16.97 39.13
CA HIS A 26 36.02 16.09 38.55
C HIS A 26 35.36 15.28 39.68
N LEU A 27 34.03 15.20 39.67
CA LEU A 27 33.30 14.23 40.48
C LEU A 27 32.72 13.18 39.55
N LEU A 28 33.02 11.92 39.86
CA LEU A 28 32.63 10.76 39.08
C LEU A 28 31.61 9.93 39.89
N ASN A 29 30.71 9.22 39.22
CA ASN A 29 29.91 8.19 39.87
C ASN A 29 30.74 6.92 40.13
N ALA A 30 30.17 5.92 40.80
CA ALA A 30 30.85 4.64 41.09
C ALA A 30 31.25 3.85 39.82
N MET A 31 30.72 4.22 38.65
CA MET A 31 31.04 3.63 37.35
C MET A 31 32.04 4.48 36.54
N GLY A 32 32.62 5.52 37.15
CA GLY A 32 33.61 6.39 36.50
C GLY A 32 33.02 7.44 35.54
N GLN A 33 31.70 7.65 35.51
CA GLN A 33 31.10 8.69 34.67
C GLN A 33 31.11 10.05 35.36
N GLN A 34 31.49 11.10 34.63
CA GLN A 34 31.55 12.48 35.14
C GLN A 34 30.16 13.04 35.46
N LEU A 35 29.98 13.47 36.71
CA LEU A 35 28.79 14.12 37.24
C LEU A 35 28.96 15.64 37.36
N PHE A 36 30.18 16.10 37.60
CA PHE A 36 30.50 17.50 37.81
C PHE A 36 31.95 17.79 37.45
N GLN A 37 32.21 19.00 36.94
CA GLN A 37 33.54 19.51 36.67
C GLN A 37 33.63 20.98 37.05
N LYS A 38 34.71 21.38 37.71
CA LYS A 38 34.99 22.78 38.07
C LYS A 38 36.47 23.09 37.91
N SER A 39 36.77 24.16 37.17
CA SER A 39 38.11 24.75 37.12
C SER A 39 38.47 25.31 38.50
N ILE A 40 39.63 24.94 39.01
CA ILE A 40 40.15 25.42 40.30
C ILE A 40 41.62 25.84 40.15
N THR A 41 42.05 26.77 40.99
CA THR A 41 43.47 27.10 41.15
C THR A 41 43.94 26.51 42.48
N VAL A 42 45.08 25.83 42.46
CA VAL A 42 45.66 25.19 43.63
C VAL A 42 46.98 25.85 44.00
N ASN A 43 47.22 25.96 45.31
CA ASN A 43 48.43 26.50 45.90
C ASN A 43 49.23 25.39 46.58
N ALA A 44 50.55 25.41 46.39
CA ALA A 44 51.46 24.43 46.97
C ALA A 44 51.67 24.69 48.46
N GLY A 45 51.75 23.63 49.26
CA GLY A 45 52.11 23.70 50.69
C GLY A 45 51.04 24.26 51.63
N THR A 46 49.93 24.79 51.11
CA THR A 46 48.81 25.33 51.89
C THR A 46 47.52 24.51 51.68
N SER A 47 46.56 24.69 52.58
CA SER A 47 45.24 24.07 52.46
C SER A 47 44.44 24.76 51.34
N ASN A 48 43.98 23.98 50.37
CA ASN A 48 43.11 24.46 49.30
C ASN A 48 41.66 24.15 49.64
N ILE A 49 40.80 25.16 49.61
CA ILE A 49 39.39 25.04 49.96
C ILE A 49 38.56 25.30 48.71
N VAL A 50 37.84 24.27 48.24
CA VAL A 50 36.95 24.39 47.08
C VAL A 50 35.51 24.35 47.54
N PRO A 51 34.73 25.45 47.39
CA PRO A 51 33.30 25.42 47.66
C PRO A 51 32.59 24.59 46.60
N LEU A 52 31.80 23.63 47.08
CA LEU A 52 30.94 22.74 46.32
C LEU A 52 29.48 23.16 46.55
N GLU A 53 28.88 23.71 45.50
CA GLU A 53 27.50 24.15 45.59
C GLU A 53 26.53 22.98 45.42
N LEU A 54 25.78 22.60 46.46
CA LEU A 54 24.86 21.46 46.37
C LEU A 54 23.79 21.64 45.27
N LYS A 55 23.37 22.89 45.01
CA LYS A 55 22.37 23.21 43.96
C LYS A 55 22.89 22.98 42.54
N THR A 56 24.19 23.11 42.27
CA THR A 56 24.76 22.82 40.94
C THR A 56 25.09 21.33 40.80
N LEU A 57 25.48 20.67 41.89
CA LEU A 57 25.68 19.22 41.95
C LEU A 57 24.37 18.45 41.72
N SER A 58 23.26 18.87 42.35
CA SER A 58 21.96 18.21 42.18
C SER A 58 21.43 18.34 40.75
N LYS A 59 21.66 19.48 40.08
CA LYS A 59 21.31 19.70 38.67
C LYS A 59 22.12 18.79 37.73
N GLY A 60 23.42 18.59 37.99
CA GLY A 60 24.27 17.70 37.18
C GLY A 60 23.86 16.22 37.29
N LEU A 61 23.55 15.77 38.50
CA LEU A 61 23.04 14.41 38.73
C LEU A 61 21.67 14.22 38.08
N LEU A 62 20.76 15.18 38.26
CA LEU A 62 19.43 15.17 37.64
C LEU A 62 19.54 15.17 36.11
N TYR A 63 20.43 15.97 35.52
CA TYR A 63 20.69 16.00 34.08
C TYR A 63 21.13 14.63 33.55
N HIS A 64 22.06 13.95 34.24
CA HIS A 64 22.52 12.62 33.84
C HIS A 64 21.39 11.58 33.93
N PHE A 65 20.60 11.61 35.02
CA PHE A 65 19.42 10.75 35.18
C PHE A 65 18.35 11.02 34.11
N MET A 66 18.10 12.28 33.76
CA MET A 66 17.10 12.67 32.76
C MET A 66 17.54 12.33 31.33
N LYS A 67 18.83 12.47 31.00
CA LYS A 67 19.37 12.17 29.67
C LYS A 67 19.21 10.68 29.29
N ASN A 68 19.50 9.78 30.22
CA ASN A 68 19.36 8.34 29.97
C ASN A 68 17.88 7.95 29.78
N ARG A 69 16.97 8.51 30.59
CA ARG A 69 15.53 8.28 30.43
C ARG A 69 15.01 8.83 29.11
N LEU A 70 15.46 10.02 28.70
CA LEU A 70 15.07 10.61 27.42
C LEU A 70 15.52 9.75 26.25
N PHE A 71 16.76 9.23 26.28
CA PHE A 71 17.27 8.31 25.26
C PHE A 71 16.40 7.04 25.12
N PHE A 72 16.04 6.40 26.25
CA PHE A 72 15.18 5.21 26.22
C PHE A 72 13.76 5.51 25.72
N ILE A 73 13.18 6.66 26.10
CA ILE A 73 11.86 7.09 25.62
C ILE A 73 11.91 7.34 24.10
N THR A 74 12.94 8.03 23.61
CA THR A 74 13.10 8.28 22.17
C THR A 74 13.34 6.99 21.38
N ALA A 75 14.11 6.05 21.91
CA ALA A 75 14.36 4.76 21.28
C ALA A 75 13.09 3.89 21.23
N SER A 76 12.31 3.86 22.31
CA SER A 76 11.01 3.17 22.37
C SER A 76 10.02 3.77 21.35
N PHE A 77 9.94 5.10 21.27
CA PHE A 77 9.10 5.78 20.28
C PHE A 77 9.54 5.46 18.85
N LEU A 78 10.85 5.37 18.57
CA LEU A 78 11.37 4.97 17.25
C LEU A 78 11.02 3.51 16.89
N LEU A 79 11.07 2.61 17.88
CA LEU A 79 10.71 1.18 17.71
C LEU A 79 9.22 0.98 17.39
N LEU A 80 8.34 1.86 17.88
CA LEU A 80 6.92 1.85 17.54
C LEU A 80 6.65 2.17 16.05
N PHE A 81 7.52 2.92 15.37
CA PHE A 81 7.41 3.21 13.93
C PHE A 81 8.07 2.16 13.03
N ALA A 82 8.86 1.23 13.59
CA ALA A 82 9.58 0.22 12.81
C ALA A 82 8.71 -0.95 12.35
N VAL A 83 7.46 -1.05 12.82
CA VAL A 83 6.53 -2.10 12.39
C VAL A 83 5.81 -1.66 11.12
N VAL A 84 6.40 -1.97 9.97
CA VAL A 84 5.73 -1.81 8.67
C VAL A 84 4.78 -3.00 8.50
N GLY A 85 3.50 -2.79 8.80
CA GLY A 85 2.47 -3.81 8.55
C GLY A 85 2.28 -4.02 7.05
N ASN A 86 2.26 -5.28 6.59
CA ASN A 86 1.84 -5.61 5.24
C ASN A 86 0.33 -5.33 5.11
N ALA A 87 -0.03 -4.17 4.57
CA ALA A 87 -1.44 -3.80 4.36
C ALA A 87 -1.94 -4.35 3.02
N GLN A 88 -2.36 -5.61 2.99
CA GLN A 88 -3.22 -6.12 1.91
C GLN A 88 -4.67 -5.78 2.23
N ILE A 89 -5.39 -5.20 1.28
CA ILE A 89 -6.75 -4.69 1.50
C ILE A 89 -7.76 -5.69 0.95
N LYS A 90 -8.34 -6.48 1.85
CA LYS A 90 -9.61 -7.19 1.60
C LYS A 90 -10.72 -6.47 2.33
N ILE A 91 -11.83 -6.21 1.63
CA ILE A 91 -13.02 -5.57 2.20
C ILE A 91 -14.16 -6.57 2.07
N GLY A 92 -14.63 -7.11 3.19
CA GLY A 92 -15.72 -8.07 3.13
C GLY A 92 -16.00 -8.86 4.39
N ASN A 93 -16.83 -9.89 4.24
CA ASN A 93 -17.30 -10.75 5.33
C ASN A 93 -16.17 -11.57 5.99
N ASN A 94 -15.17 -12.04 5.23
CA ASN A 94 -13.99 -12.73 5.76
C ASN A 94 -12.67 -11.99 5.43
N PRO A 95 -12.28 -10.96 6.21
CA PRO A 95 -11.11 -10.13 5.91
C PRO A 95 -9.76 -10.81 6.21
N THR A 96 -9.74 -11.95 6.90
CA THR A 96 -8.49 -12.62 7.33
C THR A 96 -7.98 -13.66 6.33
N THR A 97 -8.79 -14.06 5.36
CA THR A 97 -8.40 -15.00 4.30
C THR A 97 -8.37 -14.25 2.98
N ILE A 98 -7.17 -13.99 2.44
CA ILE A 98 -6.98 -13.24 1.18
C ILE A 98 -6.45 -14.21 0.13
N GLY A 99 -6.98 -14.13 -1.10
CA GLY A 99 -6.41 -14.87 -2.22
C GLY A 99 -4.95 -14.48 -2.44
N ALA A 100 -4.04 -15.45 -2.57
CA ALA A 100 -2.60 -15.19 -2.69
C ALA A 100 -2.20 -14.33 -3.91
N SER A 101 -3.10 -14.18 -4.90
CA SER A 101 -2.92 -13.35 -6.09
C SER A 101 -3.85 -12.12 -6.13
N SER A 102 -4.49 -11.77 -5.01
CA SER A 102 -5.41 -10.64 -4.90
C SER A 102 -4.70 -9.39 -4.38
N LEU A 103 -4.67 -8.31 -5.18
CA LEU A 103 -4.25 -6.99 -4.69
C LEU A 103 -5.40 -6.25 -3.97
N LEU A 104 -6.64 -6.43 -4.46
CA LEU A 104 -7.88 -5.93 -3.88
C LEU A 104 -8.95 -7.01 -4.02
N GLU A 105 -9.55 -7.43 -2.90
CA GLU A 105 -10.63 -8.41 -2.88
C GLU A 105 -11.85 -7.84 -2.15
N LEU A 106 -13.01 -7.91 -2.81
CA LEU A 106 -14.29 -7.48 -2.26
C LEU A 106 -15.15 -8.72 -2.05
N GLU A 107 -15.52 -9.02 -0.82
CA GLU A 107 -16.33 -10.20 -0.48
C GLU A 107 -17.62 -9.77 0.21
N SER A 108 -18.77 -10.01 -0.43
CA SER A 108 -20.06 -9.80 0.21
C SER A 108 -21.15 -10.67 -0.39
N THR A 109 -22.10 -11.10 0.44
CA THR A 109 -23.32 -11.79 0.00
C THR A 109 -24.48 -10.83 -0.30
N THR A 110 -24.37 -9.56 0.11
CA THR A 110 -25.46 -8.56 0.00
C THR A 110 -25.03 -7.23 -0.62
N LYS A 111 -23.74 -7.01 -0.82
CA LYS A 111 -23.18 -5.77 -1.38
C LYS A 111 -22.36 -6.08 -2.62
N GLY A 112 -22.22 -5.08 -3.49
CA GLY A 112 -21.39 -5.14 -4.69
C GLY A 112 -20.58 -3.87 -4.86
N ILE A 113 -19.70 -3.88 -5.86
CA ILE A 113 -19.00 -2.67 -6.29
C ILE A 113 -19.95 -1.78 -7.10
N VAL A 114 -19.98 -0.49 -6.77
CA VAL A 114 -20.67 0.53 -7.56
C VAL A 114 -19.61 1.38 -8.25
N PHE A 115 -19.54 1.30 -9.57
CA PHE A 115 -18.66 2.13 -10.38
C PHE A 115 -19.15 3.59 -10.44
N PRO A 116 -18.27 4.56 -10.73
CA PRO A 116 -18.68 5.93 -11.03
C PRO A 116 -19.79 5.96 -12.09
N ARG A 117 -20.88 6.69 -11.81
CA ARG A 117 -22.05 6.80 -12.68
C ARG A 117 -21.97 8.07 -13.50
N LEU A 118 -21.89 7.96 -14.82
CA LEU A 118 -21.74 9.08 -15.73
C LEU A 118 -22.70 8.95 -16.91
N THR A 119 -23.15 10.08 -17.47
CA THR A 119 -23.77 10.08 -18.80
C THR A 119 -22.71 9.79 -19.87
N GLY A 120 -23.13 9.48 -21.10
CA GLY A 120 -22.22 9.29 -22.22
C GLY A 120 -21.36 10.52 -22.50
N ALA A 121 -21.94 11.72 -22.40
CA ALA A 121 -21.22 12.97 -22.55
C ALA A 121 -20.14 13.17 -21.47
N GLN A 122 -20.48 12.88 -20.21
CA GLN A 122 -19.54 12.97 -19.09
C GLN A 122 -18.41 11.94 -19.20
N MET A 123 -18.74 10.70 -19.61
CA MET A 123 -17.77 9.63 -19.83
C MET A 123 -16.73 9.99 -20.90
N ILE A 124 -17.18 10.57 -22.03
CA ILE A 124 -16.28 10.98 -23.13
C ILE A 124 -15.46 12.21 -22.74
N ALA A 125 -15.98 13.08 -21.87
CA ALA A 125 -15.29 14.27 -21.38
C ALA A 125 -14.19 14.00 -20.35
N ILE A 126 -13.99 12.74 -19.91
CA ILE A 126 -12.89 12.39 -18.99
C ILE A 126 -11.55 12.67 -19.69
N PRO A 127 -10.69 13.55 -19.14
CA PRO A 127 -9.38 13.82 -19.72
C PRO A 127 -8.44 12.62 -19.45
N SER A 128 -7.75 12.16 -20.49
CA SER A 128 -6.70 11.12 -20.40
C SER A 128 -7.09 9.87 -19.61
N PRO A 129 -8.17 9.14 -20.00
CA PRO A 129 -8.56 7.92 -19.33
C PRO A 129 -7.48 6.83 -19.45
N VAL A 130 -7.29 6.04 -18.40
CA VAL A 130 -6.30 4.96 -18.35
C VAL A 130 -6.94 3.66 -18.86
N ALA A 131 -6.17 2.87 -19.61
CA ALA A 131 -6.62 1.55 -20.07
C ALA A 131 -7.02 0.67 -18.87
N GLY A 132 -8.18 0.04 -18.95
CA GLY A 132 -8.78 -0.76 -17.88
C GLY A 132 -9.75 0.00 -16.97
N MET A 133 -9.84 1.33 -17.06
CA MET A 133 -10.80 2.13 -16.29
C MET A 133 -12.24 1.67 -16.55
N GLN A 134 -13.02 1.47 -15.49
CA GLN A 134 -14.42 1.04 -15.56
C GLN A 134 -15.37 2.09 -14.95
N ILE A 135 -16.47 2.37 -15.65
CA ILE A 135 -17.52 3.30 -15.23
C ILE A 135 -18.89 2.71 -15.59
N TYR A 136 -19.95 3.13 -14.90
CA TYR A 136 -21.32 2.81 -15.27
C TYR A 136 -21.92 3.98 -16.07
N ASN A 137 -22.20 3.75 -17.35
CA ASN A 137 -22.85 4.73 -18.21
C ASN A 137 -24.37 4.67 -17.99
N THR A 138 -24.96 5.78 -17.54
CA THR A 138 -26.38 5.88 -17.22
C THR A 138 -27.29 5.94 -18.44
N ASP A 139 -26.79 6.47 -19.57
CA ASP A 139 -27.59 6.60 -20.80
C ASP A 139 -27.75 5.22 -21.47
N SER A 140 -26.69 4.41 -21.46
CA SER A 140 -26.73 3.04 -21.98
C SER A 140 -27.08 1.98 -20.93
N SER A 141 -27.26 2.39 -19.66
CA SER A 141 -27.50 1.49 -18.53
C SER A 141 -26.50 0.32 -18.46
N CYS A 142 -25.22 0.64 -18.62
CA CYS A 142 -24.19 -0.39 -18.77
C CYS A 142 -22.83 0.00 -18.21
N VAL A 143 -22.06 -1.00 -17.75
CA VAL A 143 -20.64 -0.84 -17.44
C VAL A 143 -19.82 -0.71 -18.73
N CYS A 144 -19.04 0.37 -18.81
CA CYS A 144 -18.09 0.63 -19.89
C CYS A 144 -16.66 0.57 -19.38
N GLN A 145 -15.76 0.01 -20.19
CA GLN A 145 -14.32 -0.03 -19.96
C GLN A 145 -13.56 0.75 -21.02
N TYR A 146 -12.58 1.57 -20.62
CA TYR A 146 -11.67 2.19 -21.57
C TYR A 146 -10.57 1.19 -21.96
N ASN A 147 -10.43 0.86 -23.25
CA ASN A 147 -9.44 -0.12 -23.72
C ASN A 147 -8.05 0.49 -24.05
N GLY A 148 -7.85 1.77 -23.73
CA GLY A 148 -6.64 2.53 -24.10
C GLY A 148 -6.80 3.42 -25.33
N THR A 149 -7.86 3.22 -26.13
CA THR A 149 -8.17 4.07 -27.29
C THR A 149 -9.63 4.52 -27.33
N ALA A 150 -10.57 3.67 -26.90
CA ALA A 150 -11.99 3.93 -26.90
C ALA A 150 -12.71 3.28 -25.70
N TRP A 151 -13.87 3.83 -25.36
CA TRP A 151 -14.80 3.22 -24.41
C TRP A 151 -15.53 2.04 -25.07
N ARG A 152 -15.57 0.90 -24.36
CA ARG A 152 -16.23 -0.34 -24.78
C ARG A 152 -17.28 -0.73 -23.76
N SER A 153 -18.48 -1.05 -24.22
CA SER A 153 -19.56 -1.59 -23.38
C SER A 153 -19.26 -3.05 -23.02
N LEU A 154 -19.45 -3.42 -21.76
CA LEU A 154 -19.27 -4.79 -21.26
C LEU A 154 -20.58 -5.59 -21.14
N CYS A 155 -21.74 -4.96 -21.36
CA CYS A 155 -23.03 -5.62 -21.09
C CYS A 155 -23.54 -6.47 -22.25
N GLY A 156 -22.84 -6.53 -23.39
CA GLY A 156 -23.20 -7.34 -24.55
C GLY A 156 -24.50 -6.88 -25.23
N GLY A 157 -24.42 -6.55 -26.52
CA GLY A 157 -25.62 -6.30 -27.34
C GLY A 157 -26.24 -4.91 -27.22
N ASN A 158 -25.61 -3.92 -27.86
CA ASN A 158 -26.23 -3.09 -28.90
C ASN A 158 -25.28 -1.96 -29.35
N THR A 159 -25.11 -1.89 -30.67
CA THR A 159 -24.53 -0.78 -31.47
C THR A 159 -23.08 -0.35 -31.18
N GLY A 160 -22.13 -1.28 -31.07
CA GLY A 160 -20.70 -0.90 -31.00
C GLY A 160 -19.72 -1.99 -30.57
N SER A 161 -20.20 -3.13 -30.11
CA SER A 161 -19.41 -4.36 -30.14
C SER A 161 -19.33 -4.80 -31.60
N PRO A 162 -18.16 -5.01 -32.21
CA PRO A 162 -18.12 -5.66 -33.52
C PRO A 162 -18.90 -6.97 -33.37
N TYR A 163 -19.89 -7.14 -34.23
CA TYR A 163 -20.77 -8.30 -34.31
C TYR A 163 -19.94 -9.57 -34.56
N LEU A 164 -19.34 -10.14 -33.51
CA LEU A 164 -18.59 -11.39 -33.62
C LEU A 164 -19.52 -12.61 -33.49
N ASP A 165 -20.76 -12.42 -33.01
CA ASP A 165 -21.71 -13.50 -32.78
C ASP A 165 -22.95 -13.41 -33.68
N TRP A 166 -23.48 -14.58 -34.05
CA TRP A 166 -24.77 -14.72 -34.72
C TRP A 166 -25.88 -14.94 -33.70
N HIS A 167 -26.90 -14.07 -33.69
CA HIS A 167 -27.99 -14.12 -32.73
C HIS A 167 -29.05 -15.16 -33.10
N ILE A 168 -29.66 -15.80 -32.10
CA ILE A 168 -30.73 -16.80 -32.29
C ILE A 168 -32.04 -16.21 -32.86
N LEU A 169 -32.22 -14.90 -32.77
CA LEU A 169 -33.33 -14.16 -33.37
C LEU A 169 -32.94 -13.46 -34.69
N GLY A 170 -31.70 -13.67 -35.15
CA GLY A 170 -31.16 -13.05 -36.36
C GLY A 170 -30.41 -11.74 -36.11
N ASN A 171 -29.59 -11.36 -37.11
CA ASN A 171 -28.81 -10.11 -37.13
C ASN A 171 -29.41 -9.16 -38.18
N SER A 172 -29.52 -7.87 -37.87
CA SER A 172 -29.87 -6.83 -38.84
C SER A 172 -28.60 -6.11 -39.35
N GLY A 173 -28.66 -5.51 -40.55
CA GLY A 173 -27.56 -4.69 -41.09
C GLY A 173 -26.33 -5.46 -41.60
N THR A 174 -26.45 -6.75 -41.90
CA THR A 174 -25.34 -7.58 -42.40
C THR A 174 -25.00 -7.29 -43.87
N SER A 175 -23.71 -7.35 -44.22
CA SER A 175 -23.22 -7.37 -45.60
C SER A 175 -22.65 -8.75 -45.96
N ALA A 176 -23.09 -9.32 -47.08
CA ALA A 176 -22.66 -10.66 -47.51
C ALA A 176 -21.16 -10.75 -47.82
N ALA A 177 -20.47 -9.62 -48.05
CA ALA A 177 -19.03 -9.59 -48.32
C ALA A 177 -18.18 -9.67 -47.03
N THR A 178 -18.75 -9.34 -45.87
CA THR A 178 -17.99 -9.19 -44.61
C THR A 178 -18.58 -9.97 -43.44
N ASN A 179 -19.87 -10.34 -43.49
CA ASN A 179 -20.57 -11.05 -42.45
C ASN A 179 -21.07 -12.40 -42.97
N PHE A 180 -20.68 -13.49 -42.32
CA PHE A 180 -21.10 -14.84 -42.67
C PHE A 180 -21.11 -15.74 -41.43
N ILE A 181 -21.88 -16.83 -41.49
CA ILE A 181 -21.75 -17.97 -40.57
C ILE A 181 -20.79 -18.94 -41.25
N GLY A 182 -19.61 -19.17 -40.66
CA GLY A 182 -18.65 -20.09 -41.25
C GLY A 182 -17.23 -19.89 -40.74
N THR A 183 -16.31 -20.50 -41.47
CA THR A 183 -14.87 -20.48 -41.25
C THR A 183 -14.20 -19.59 -42.31
N ILE A 184 -13.08 -18.95 -41.95
CA ILE A 184 -12.25 -18.15 -42.89
C ILE A 184 -11.08 -18.95 -43.47
N ASP A 185 -10.82 -20.12 -42.91
CA ASP A 185 -9.80 -21.06 -43.34
C ASP A 185 -10.44 -22.23 -44.10
N ALA A 186 -9.61 -23.11 -44.65
CA ALA A 186 -10.04 -24.28 -45.42
C ALA A 186 -10.53 -25.42 -44.49
N ILE A 187 -11.31 -25.10 -43.47
CA ILE A 187 -11.90 -26.03 -42.52
C ILE A 187 -13.41 -26.08 -42.72
N ASP A 188 -13.99 -27.28 -42.62
CA ASP A 188 -15.42 -27.49 -42.82
C ASP A 188 -16.27 -26.80 -41.75
N PHE A 189 -17.36 -26.14 -42.16
CA PHE A 189 -18.38 -25.62 -41.24
C PHE A 189 -19.39 -26.73 -40.90
N VAL A 190 -19.55 -27.06 -39.62
CA VAL A 190 -20.37 -28.18 -39.15
C VAL A 190 -21.48 -27.72 -38.20
N THR A 191 -22.71 -28.18 -38.43
CA THR A 191 -23.83 -28.02 -37.49
C THR A 191 -24.15 -29.35 -36.80
N ARG A 192 -24.43 -29.30 -35.50
CA ARG A 192 -24.68 -30.46 -34.65
C ARG A 192 -25.97 -30.32 -33.83
N THR A 193 -26.61 -31.45 -33.53
CA THR A 193 -27.68 -31.53 -32.53
C THR A 193 -27.40 -32.71 -31.60
N GLY A 194 -27.32 -32.46 -30.29
CA GLY A 194 -26.92 -33.49 -29.31
C GLY A 194 -25.52 -34.04 -29.59
N ASN A 195 -24.57 -33.16 -29.92
CA ASN A 195 -23.20 -33.49 -30.34
C ASN A 195 -23.09 -34.40 -31.59
N THR A 196 -24.20 -34.71 -32.27
CA THR A 196 -24.22 -35.46 -33.52
C THR A 196 -24.22 -34.51 -34.70
N GLU A 197 -23.30 -34.71 -35.65
CA GLU A 197 -23.26 -33.95 -36.90
C GLU A 197 -24.53 -34.14 -37.72
N ARG A 198 -25.11 -33.02 -38.18
CA ARG A 198 -26.33 -33.00 -38.99
C ARG A 198 -26.06 -32.48 -40.40
N MET A 199 -25.19 -31.47 -40.52
CA MET A 199 -24.83 -30.85 -41.78
C MET A 199 -23.37 -30.39 -41.74
N ARG A 200 -22.71 -30.48 -42.90
CA ARG A 200 -21.33 -30.03 -43.12
C ARG A 200 -21.22 -29.31 -44.45
N VAL A 201 -20.57 -28.15 -44.44
CA VAL A 201 -20.17 -27.40 -45.64
C VAL A 201 -18.67 -27.53 -45.79
N MET A 202 -18.22 -28.20 -46.83
CA MET A 202 -16.79 -28.34 -47.15
C MET A 202 -16.25 -27.04 -47.80
N PRO A 203 -14.92 -26.79 -47.77
CA PRO A 203 -14.30 -25.62 -48.38
C PRO A 203 -14.63 -25.39 -49.86
N ARG A 204 -14.99 -26.45 -50.59
CA ARG A 204 -15.37 -26.39 -52.01
C ARG A 204 -16.88 -26.19 -52.25
N GLY A 205 -17.64 -25.86 -51.20
CA GLY A 205 -19.08 -25.63 -51.27
C GLY A 205 -19.93 -26.90 -51.33
N VAL A 206 -19.34 -28.08 -51.17
CA VAL A 206 -20.08 -29.35 -51.13
C VAL A 206 -20.80 -29.47 -49.78
N LEU A 207 -22.11 -29.72 -49.85
CA LEU A 207 -22.96 -29.93 -48.69
C LEU A 207 -23.10 -31.43 -48.41
N TYR A 208 -22.79 -31.84 -47.17
CA TYR A 208 -23.00 -33.20 -46.69
C TYR A 208 -24.04 -33.22 -45.56
N ARG A 209 -24.94 -34.22 -45.58
CA ARG A 209 -25.92 -34.50 -44.52
C ARG A 209 -25.67 -35.90 -43.97
N SER A 210 -25.54 -36.02 -42.65
CA SER A 210 -25.13 -37.26 -41.97
C SER A 210 -26.19 -38.36 -41.90
N SER A 211 -27.43 -38.16 -42.40
CA SER A 211 -28.47 -39.20 -42.33
C SER A 211 -29.43 -39.20 -43.53
N LYS A 212 -29.11 -40.10 -44.47
CA LYS A 212 -29.84 -40.59 -45.66
C LYS A 212 -29.88 -39.71 -46.92
N PRO A 213 -29.69 -40.32 -48.12
CA PRO A 213 -29.72 -39.62 -49.39
C PRO A 213 -31.12 -39.06 -49.66
N PHE A 214 -31.17 -37.94 -50.39
CA PHE A 214 -32.39 -37.55 -51.08
C PHE A 214 -32.90 -38.77 -51.85
N CYS A 215 -34.06 -39.31 -51.47
CA CYS A 215 -34.79 -40.14 -52.42
C CYS A 215 -35.01 -39.25 -53.64
N LYS A 216 -34.31 -39.55 -54.73
CA LYS A 216 -34.71 -39.09 -56.05
C LYS A 216 -36.10 -39.68 -56.28
N VAL A 217 -37.11 -38.83 -56.29
CA VAL A 217 -38.38 -39.14 -56.95
C VAL A 217 -38.15 -38.99 -58.44
#